data_AF-A0A1U8DVX0-F1
#
_entry.id   AF-A0A1U8DVX0-F1
#
_cell.length_a   1.000
_cell.length_b   1.000
_cell.length_c   1.000
_cell.angle_alpha   90.00
_cell.angle_beta   90.00
_cell.angle_gamma   90.00
#
_symmetry.space_group_name_H-M   'P 1'
#
loop_
_entity.id
_entity.type
_entity.pdbx_description
1 polymer ?
#
loop_
_entity_poly.entity_id
_entity_poly.type
_entity_poly.pdbx_seq_one_letter_code
_entity_poly.pdbx_strand_id
1 'polypeptide(L)'
;MHDGKTRSLDACAVGTAVSAHARSLPLDALLLSVSVGAAVAKDVTGGSALWPRPAPDTPPPRGRGSFQELGQLSTHLCDLHASAPVRGFINPGREVSRSWRVAGAMRVAVFIVDAFTAEPFGGNPAAVCLLHSDLDEDMHQKIATEMNLSETAFIRTLDTKDDFTKSSCFGLRWFTPTNEVPLCGHATLAAAAVLFNIQENMNSALTFVTLSGELKAKQEKDHIVLDLPLYSTYPQTAVGDMVVQDLRYSPDTKKLLVRLNDTYERSVLEKLKVNAQDLVPAEKTGKVKGLILTLKGSLSEKHKNYDFYSRYFAPWNGVLEDPVTGSAHAVLGSYWSQHLGKSEMLACQCSPRGGEMKISLQSDGRIDIAGQVVIVLTGNLTF
;
A
#
# COMPACT_ATOMS: atom_id res chain seq x y z
N MET A 1 -43.77 6.87 70.08
CA MET A 1 -42.91 7.06 71.28
C MET A 1 -41.47 7.09 70.79
N HIS A 2 -40.65 8.05 71.27
CA HIS A 2 -39.18 8.17 71.25
C HIS A 2 -38.40 7.71 70.00
N ASP A 3 -37.66 8.61 69.32
CA ASP A 3 -36.29 9.08 69.65
C ASP A 3 -35.24 7.95 69.62
N GLY A 4 -34.07 8.08 68.97
CA GLY A 4 -33.55 9.18 68.16
C GLY A 4 -32.02 9.12 68.00
N LYS A 5 -31.45 10.14 67.33
CA LYS A 5 -30.02 10.53 67.29
C LYS A 5 -29.00 9.75 66.43
N THR A 6 -28.82 10.33 65.25
CA THR A 6 -27.56 10.62 64.53
C THR A 6 -26.25 10.76 65.35
N ARG A 7 -25.16 10.25 64.75
CA ARG A 7 -23.78 10.79 64.61
C ARG A 7 -23.03 9.83 63.66
N SER A 8 -22.47 10.16 62.49
CA SER A 8 -21.56 11.25 62.06
C SER A 8 -20.21 11.25 62.77
N LEU A 9 -19.16 10.82 62.04
CA LEU A 9 -17.70 11.01 62.19
C LEU A 9 -17.05 9.92 61.30
N ASP A 10 -16.00 10.12 60.51
CA ASP A 10 -15.49 11.25 59.75
C ASP A 10 -14.33 10.73 58.89
N ALA A 11 -13.96 11.48 57.85
CA ALA A 11 -12.75 11.42 57.04
C ALA A 11 -11.71 10.27 57.23
N CYS A 12 -11.45 9.53 56.15
CA CYS A 12 -10.10 9.57 55.58
C CYS A 12 -10.14 9.36 54.05
N ALA A 13 -10.00 10.46 53.31
CA ALA A 13 -9.84 10.42 51.86
C ALA A 13 -8.37 10.18 51.51
N VAL A 14 -8.04 8.98 51.00
CA VAL A 14 -6.75 8.75 50.32
C VAL A 14 -7.00 8.86 48.82
N GLY A 15 -7.07 10.10 48.34
CA GLY A 15 -7.09 10.39 46.93
C GLY A 15 -5.69 10.21 46.33
N THR A 16 -5.39 9.04 45.78
CA THR A 16 -4.31 8.89 44.80
C THR A 16 -4.74 9.53 43.48
N ALA A 17 -4.72 10.86 43.46
CA ALA A 17 -4.82 11.65 42.26
C ALA A 17 -3.58 11.41 41.39
N VAL A 18 -3.61 10.36 40.56
CA VAL A 18 -2.70 10.24 39.42
C VAL A 18 -3.14 11.29 38.41
N SER A 19 -2.70 12.52 38.64
CA SER A 19 -2.80 13.62 37.70
C SER A 19 -1.88 13.31 36.52
N ALA A 20 -2.35 12.46 35.62
CA ALA A 20 -1.80 12.34 34.29
C ALA A 20 -2.06 13.67 33.58
N HIS A 21 -1.13 14.62 33.76
CA HIS A 21 -0.99 15.76 32.88
C HIS A 21 -0.72 15.21 31.48
N ALA A 22 -1.79 15.05 30.70
CA ALA A 22 -1.72 14.83 29.27
C ALA A 22 -1.13 16.10 28.66
N ARG A 23 0.21 16.20 28.69
CA ARG A 23 0.94 17.23 27.97
C ARG A 23 0.53 17.12 26.51
N SER A 24 0.00 18.20 25.95
CA SER A 24 -0.26 18.30 24.53
C SER A 24 1.01 17.90 23.79
N LEU A 25 0.87 16.90 22.92
CA LEU A 25 1.98 16.44 22.10
C LEU A 25 2.20 17.45 20.96
N PRO A 26 3.43 17.58 20.43
CA PRO A 26 3.68 18.35 19.21
C PRO A 26 3.18 17.61 17.96
N LEU A 27 1.93 17.13 17.99
CA LEU A 27 1.23 16.52 16.87
C LEU A 27 0.75 17.56 15.85
N ASP A 28 0.66 18.83 16.24
CA ASP A 28 0.22 19.95 15.39
C ASP A 28 1.06 20.04 14.10
N ALA A 29 2.38 19.83 14.19
CA ALA A 29 3.27 19.82 13.03
C ALA A 29 2.95 18.68 12.01
N LEU A 30 2.41 17.56 12.49
CA LEU A 30 2.03 16.42 11.65
C LEU A 30 0.67 16.63 10.95
N LEU A 31 -0.22 17.46 11.51
CA LEU A 31 -1.47 17.83 10.85
C LEU A 31 -1.33 19.05 9.94
N LEU A 32 -0.46 20.00 10.27
CA LEU A 32 -0.15 21.16 9.41
C LEU A 32 0.45 20.76 8.05
N SER A 33 1.16 19.64 7.98
CA SER A 33 1.71 19.05 6.75
C SER A 33 0.68 18.26 5.92
N VAL A 34 -0.56 18.12 6.40
CA VAL A 34 -1.70 17.58 5.64
C VAL A 34 -2.50 18.74 5.02
N SER A 35 -1.85 19.45 4.10
CA SER A 35 -2.38 20.67 3.50
C SER A 35 -3.24 20.39 2.25
N VAL A 36 -4.43 20.99 2.17
CA VAL A 36 -5.18 21.03 0.90
C VAL A 36 -4.74 22.26 0.11
N GLY A 37 -4.05 22.02 -1.01
CA GLY A 37 -3.81 23.04 -2.05
C GLY A 37 -5.12 23.46 -2.72
N ALA A 38 -5.89 24.32 -2.06
CA ALA A 38 -7.20 24.77 -2.50
C ALA A 38 -7.06 25.80 -3.63
N ALA A 39 -6.99 25.33 -4.87
CA ALA A 39 -7.15 26.15 -6.08
C ALA A 39 -8.63 26.60 -6.22
N VAL A 40 -9.08 27.47 -5.32
CA VAL A 40 -10.37 28.14 -5.43
C VAL A 40 -10.19 29.31 -6.40
N ALA A 41 -10.61 29.11 -7.65
CA ALA A 41 -10.86 30.24 -8.54
C ALA A 41 -11.99 31.10 -7.95
N LYS A 42 -11.63 32.29 -7.48
CA LYS A 42 -12.58 33.36 -7.16
C LYS A 42 -12.59 34.38 -8.30
N ASP A 43 -13.69 35.13 -8.33
CA ASP A 43 -13.98 36.32 -9.13
C ASP A 43 -14.42 36.06 -10.59
N VAL A 44 -15.52 36.63 -11.11
CA VAL A 44 -16.54 37.56 -10.54
C VAL A 44 -17.91 37.28 -11.17
N THR A 45 -19.00 37.45 -10.40
CA THR A 45 -20.36 37.56 -10.95
C THR A 45 -20.81 39.01 -11.13
N GLY A 46 -21.24 39.36 -12.35
CA GLY A 46 -22.27 40.40 -12.58
C GLY A 46 -21.79 41.81 -12.96
N GLY A 47 -21.98 42.19 -14.22
CA GLY A 47 -21.85 43.56 -14.72
C GLY A 47 -22.01 43.66 -16.24
N SER A 48 -23.10 44.23 -16.73
CA SER A 48 -23.45 44.25 -18.16
C SER A 48 -22.84 45.43 -18.93
N ALA A 49 -22.22 45.19 -20.09
CA ALA A 49 -22.11 46.18 -21.17
C ALA A 49 -21.78 45.55 -22.55
N LEU A 50 -22.74 45.63 -23.47
CA LEU A 50 -22.64 45.93 -24.91
C LEU A 50 -21.35 45.55 -25.70
N TRP A 51 -21.52 44.67 -26.69
CA TRP A 51 -20.62 44.50 -27.84
C TRP A 51 -20.51 45.76 -28.73
N PRO A 52 -19.40 45.90 -29.46
CA PRO A 52 -19.50 46.08 -30.90
C PRO A 52 -18.60 45.14 -31.74
N ARG A 53 -18.97 45.00 -33.01
CA ARG A 53 -18.31 44.18 -34.06
C ARG A 53 -17.17 44.96 -34.75
N PRO A 54 -16.33 44.27 -35.55
CA PRO A 54 -15.80 44.90 -36.77
C PRO A 54 -15.86 44.01 -38.03
N ALA A 55 -16.28 44.61 -39.15
CA ALA A 55 -16.10 44.23 -40.56
C ALA A 55 -16.67 45.38 -41.44
N PRO A 56 -16.35 45.57 -42.75
CA PRO A 56 -15.39 44.84 -43.61
C PRO A 56 -14.49 45.72 -44.56
N ASP A 57 -13.56 45.07 -45.27
CA ASP A 57 -13.20 45.18 -46.71
C ASP A 57 -12.59 46.43 -47.47
N THR A 58 -11.30 46.28 -47.89
CA THR A 58 -10.69 46.26 -49.28
C THR A 58 -10.80 47.42 -50.32
N PRO A 59 -10.04 47.48 -51.48
CA PRO A 59 -8.75 46.87 -51.96
C PRO A 59 -7.76 47.85 -52.77
N PRO A 60 -7.11 47.58 -53.96
CA PRO A 60 -5.64 47.77 -54.13
C PRO A 60 -5.15 48.46 -55.46
N PRO A 61 -3.82 48.46 -55.76
CA PRO A 61 -3.27 47.81 -56.99
C PRO A 61 -1.80 47.27 -56.85
N ARG A 62 -1.10 46.56 -57.79
CA ARG A 62 -1.41 45.63 -58.93
C ARG A 62 -0.10 44.94 -59.48
N GLY A 63 0.02 43.61 -59.42
CA GLY A 63 0.73 42.75 -60.42
C GLY A 63 2.23 42.45 -60.21
N ARG A 64 2.80 41.29 -60.64
CA ARG A 64 2.35 40.07 -61.37
C ARG A 64 3.24 38.87 -60.91
N GLY A 65 2.98 37.57 -61.18
CA GLY A 65 1.87 36.83 -61.80
C GLY A 65 2.28 35.42 -62.32
N SER A 66 1.35 34.44 -62.35
CA SER A 66 1.41 33.06 -62.94
C SER A 66 2.48 32.06 -62.43
N PHE A 67 2.11 30.95 -61.74
CA PHE A 67 1.63 29.62 -62.25
C PHE A 67 2.78 28.74 -62.83
N GLN A 68 2.86 27.40 -62.70
CA GLN A 68 1.86 26.35 -62.39
C GLN A 68 2.53 25.05 -61.82
N GLU A 69 1.74 24.08 -61.34
CA GLU A 69 2.19 22.70 -61.00
C GLU A 69 2.52 21.86 -62.24
N LEU A 70 3.33 20.80 -62.08
CA LEU A 70 3.09 19.41 -62.56
C LEU A 70 4.25 18.47 -62.14
N GLY A 71 3.99 17.15 -62.10
CA GLY A 71 4.98 16.14 -61.69
C GLY A 71 5.49 15.24 -62.83
N GLN A 72 5.95 14.04 -62.43
CA GLN A 72 6.42 12.88 -63.23
C GLN A 72 7.93 12.74 -63.55
N LEU A 73 8.46 11.59 -63.09
CA LEU A 73 9.25 10.57 -63.81
C LEU A 73 10.51 10.96 -64.61
N SER A 74 11.61 10.26 -64.28
CA SER A 74 12.32 9.30 -65.18
C SER A 74 13.85 9.43 -65.28
N THR A 75 14.52 8.35 -64.85
CA THR A 75 15.69 7.67 -65.49
C THR A 75 16.95 8.43 -65.94
N HIS A 76 18.07 8.06 -65.32
CA HIS A 76 19.22 7.40 -65.97
C HIS A 76 19.72 6.32 -64.96
N LEU A 77 19.60 5.00 -65.19
CA LEU A 77 20.38 4.14 -66.10
C LEU A 77 21.88 4.47 -66.05
N CYS A 78 22.79 3.70 -65.42
CA CYS A 78 23.06 2.25 -65.34
C CYS A 78 24.34 1.90 -66.13
N ASP A 79 24.96 0.80 -65.69
CA ASP A 79 26.00 -0.03 -66.32
C ASP A 79 27.41 0.07 -65.67
N LEU A 80 28.13 -1.03 -65.45
CA LEU A 80 27.79 -2.47 -65.46
C LEU A 80 28.90 -3.23 -64.72
N HIS A 81 28.57 -4.24 -63.91
CA HIS A 81 29.29 -5.53 -63.91
C HIS A 81 28.61 -6.52 -62.95
N ALA A 82 28.22 -7.69 -63.49
CA ALA A 82 27.66 -8.80 -62.74
C ALA A 82 28.30 -10.10 -63.22
N SER A 83 28.60 -11.03 -62.31
CA SER A 83 28.84 -12.43 -62.66
C SER A 83 28.70 -13.40 -61.46
N ALA A 84 27.61 -14.15 -61.50
CA ALA A 84 27.44 -15.52 -60.98
C ALA A 84 27.32 -15.79 -59.45
N PRO A 85 26.67 -16.91 -59.05
CA PRO A 85 25.92 -16.95 -57.78
C PRO A 85 26.43 -17.96 -56.74
N VAL A 86 26.18 -17.68 -55.47
CA VAL A 86 26.38 -18.65 -54.37
C VAL A 86 25.05 -19.33 -54.01
N ARG A 87 24.91 -20.61 -54.40
CA ARG A 87 23.95 -21.52 -53.75
C ARG A 87 24.58 -21.98 -52.42
N GLY A 88 24.06 -21.49 -51.30
CA GLY A 88 24.44 -21.94 -49.96
C GLY A 88 23.23 -22.48 -49.20
N PHE A 89 23.28 -23.73 -48.77
CA PHE A 89 22.20 -24.38 -48.02
C PHE A 89 22.02 -23.73 -46.64
N ILE A 90 20.78 -23.33 -46.31
CA ILE A 90 20.41 -23.01 -44.94
C ILE A 90 20.32 -24.33 -44.17
N ASN A 91 21.16 -24.48 -43.16
CA ASN A 91 21.20 -25.66 -42.29
C ASN A 91 20.57 -25.27 -40.92
N PRO A 92 19.31 -25.63 -40.63
CA PRO A 92 18.64 -25.23 -39.38
C PRO A 92 19.10 -26.13 -38.23
N GLY A 93 20.25 -25.78 -37.62
CA GLY A 93 20.87 -26.66 -36.63
C GLY A 93 22.08 -26.06 -35.92
N ARG A 94 21.87 -24.96 -35.18
CA ARG A 94 22.74 -24.51 -34.07
C ARG A 94 22.03 -23.41 -33.27
N GLU A 95 21.29 -23.81 -32.25
CA GLU A 95 21.02 -22.92 -31.12
C GLU A 95 22.36 -22.46 -30.53
N VAL A 96 22.59 -21.15 -30.51
CA VAL A 96 23.70 -20.57 -29.73
C VAL A 96 23.21 -20.31 -28.32
N SER A 97 22.82 -21.39 -27.62
CA SER A 97 22.51 -21.37 -26.19
C SER A 97 23.79 -21.26 -25.37
N ARG A 98 24.46 -20.10 -25.47
CA ARG A 98 25.53 -19.71 -24.53
C ARG A 98 24.90 -19.43 -23.16
N SER A 99 24.66 -20.49 -22.40
CA SER A 99 24.27 -20.36 -21.01
C SER A 99 25.44 -19.76 -20.24
N TRP A 100 25.31 -18.49 -19.84
CA TRP A 100 26.20 -17.86 -18.86
C TRP A 100 25.92 -18.46 -17.47
N ARG A 101 26.23 -19.75 -17.29
CA ARG A 101 26.29 -20.37 -15.97
C ARG A 101 27.59 -19.92 -15.32
N VAL A 102 27.51 -18.84 -14.53
CA VAL A 102 28.54 -18.54 -13.55
C VAL A 102 28.57 -19.71 -12.57
N ALA A 103 29.65 -20.48 -12.59
CA ALA A 103 29.81 -21.61 -11.67
C ALA A 103 29.92 -21.06 -10.25
N GLY A 104 28.96 -21.42 -9.39
CA GLY A 104 28.87 -20.94 -8.00
C GLY A 104 27.84 -19.84 -7.74
N ALA A 105 27.14 -19.31 -8.76
CA ALA A 105 26.07 -18.34 -8.52
C ALA A 105 24.86 -18.99 -7.82
N MET A 106 24.41 -18.38 -6.72
CA MET A 106 23.21 -18.82 -6.01
C MET A 106 21.96 -18.45 -6.82
N ARG A 107 20.90 -19.24 -6.63
CA ARG A 107 19.59 -19.01 -7.26
C ARG A 107 18.49 -19.09 -6.22
N VAL A 108 17.67 -18.05 -6.19
CA VAL A 108 16.51 -17.93 -5.29
C VAL A 108 15.28 -17.75 -6.17
N ALA A 109 14.28 -18.62 -6.00
CA ALA A 109 13.01 -18.47 -6.70
C ALA A 109 12.29 -17.23 -6.14
N VAL A 110 11.87 -16.33 -7.03
CA VAL A 110 11.24 -15.06 -6.68
C VAL A 110 9.91 -14.88 -7.41
N PHE A 111 8.95 -14.31 -6.69
CA PHE A 111 7.60 -14.04 -7.17
C PHE A 111 7.26 -12.58 -6.87
N ILE A 112 6.55 -11.90 -7.77
CA ILE A 112 5.89 -10.62 -7.46
C ILE A 112 4.40 -10.91 -7.35
N VAL A 113 3.83 -10.59 -6.20
CA VAL A 113 2.43 -10.85 -5.88
C VAL A 113 1.77 -9.55 -5.44
N ASP A 114 0.69 -9.19 -6.12
CA ASP A 114 -0.18 -8.10 -5.72
C ASP A 114 -1.21 -8.64 -4.72
N ALA A 115 -1.10 -8.21 -3.46
CA ALA A 115 -2.01 -8.61 -2.39
C ALA A 115 -3.15 -7.60 -2.20
N PHE A 116 -4.31 -8.08 -1.72
CA PHE A 116 -5.54 -7.30 -1.52
C PHE A 116 -6.17 -6.76 -2.83
N THR A 117 -6.07 -7.55 -3.90
CA THR A 117 -6.67 -7.25 -5.22
C THR A 117 -7.10 -8.54 -5.93
N ALA A 118 -8.12 -8.44 -6.78
CA ALA A 118 -8.51 -9.47 -7.76
C ALA A 118 -7.79 -9.31 -9.11
N GLU A 119 -7.28 -8.12 -9.38
CA GLU A 119 -6.75 -7.69 -10.69
C GLU A 119 -5.26 -7.36 -10.59
N PRO A 120 -4.45 -7.68 -11.63
CA PRO A 120 -3.06 -7.24 -11.71
C PRO A 120 -2.92 -5.72 -11.61
N PHE A 121 -1.83 -5.25 -11.02
CA PHE A 121 -1.46 -3.84 -10.86
C PHE A 121 -2.34 -3.03 -9.88
N GLY A 122 -3.37 -3.64 -9.29
CA GLY A 122 -4.04 -3.15 -8.08
C GLY A 122 -3.34 -3.63 -6.80
N GLY A 123 -3.90 -3.35 -5.63
CA GLY A 123 -3.41 -3.90 -4.36
C GLY A 123 -2.00 -3.42 -3.99
N ASN A 124 -1.32 -4.21 -3.16
CA ASN A 124 0.04 -3.95 -2.69
C ASN A 124 1.04 -5.00 -3.21
N PRO A 125 2.02 -4.63 -4.05
CA PRO A 125 3.02 -5.54 -4.56
C PRO A 125 4.05 -5.91 -3.49
N ALA A 126 4.22 -7.20 -3.25
CA ALA A 126 5.35 -7.75 -2.49
C ALA A 126 6.19 -8.68 -3.37
N ALA A 127 7.51 -8.64 -3.20
CA ALA A 127 8.37 -9.70 -3.66
C ALA A 127 8.36 -10.84 -2.63
N VAL A 128 8.35 -12.08 -3.08
CA VAL A 128 8.40 -13.28 -2.23
C VAL A 128 9.53 -14.17 -2.70
N CYS A 129 10.47 -14.48 -1.82
CA CYS A 129 11.62 -15.32 -2.07
C CYS A 129 11.50 -16.65 -1.32
N LEU A 130 11.69 -17.78 -2.02
CA LEU A 130 11.77 -19.11 -1.40
C LEU A 130 13.23 -19.50 -1.17
N LEU A 131 13.60 -19.67 0.10
CA LEU A 131 14.96 -19.98 0.54
C LEU A 131 15.10 -21.47 0.88
N HIS A 132 15.87 -22.20 0.07
CA HIS A 132 16.27 -23.60 0.33
C HIS A 132 17.50 -23.71 1.25
N SER A 133 18.19 -22.60 1.48
CA SER A 133 19.31 -22.44 2.40
C SER A 133 19.25 -21.03 2.97
N ASP A 134 19.75 -20.84 4.20
CA ASP A 134 19.87 -19.50 4.77
C ASP A 134 20.77 -18.61 3.88
N LEU A 135 20.38 -17.34 3.75
CA LEU A 135 21.21 -16.31 3.15
C LEU A 135 21.95 -15.55 4.26
N ASP A 136 23.12 -14.99 3.95
CA ASP A 136 23.77 -14.02 4.82
C ASP A 136 22.80 -12.85 5.13
N GLU A 137 22.88 -12.28 6.32
CA GLU A 137 22.00 -11.18 6.76
C GLU A 137 22.01 -10.00 5.78
N ASP A 138 23.21 -9.58 5.35
CA ASP A 138 23.40 -8.54 4.34
C ASP A 138 22.67 -8.81 3.00
N MET A 139 22.49 -10.08 2.62
CA MET A 139 21.89 -10.44 1.34
C MET A 139 20.38 -10.26 1.32
N HIS A 140 19.69 -10.45 2.45
CA HIS A 140 18.27 -10.16 2.56
C HIS A 140 17.99 -8.67 2.26
N GLN A 141 18.77 -7.79 2.89
CA GLN A 141 18.64 -6.34 2.69
C GLN A 141 19.02 -5.93 1.26
N LYS A 142 20.12 -6.46 0.70
CA LYS A 142 20.52 -6.18 -0.70
C LYS A 142 19.44 -6.57 -1.70
N ILE A 143 18.85 -7.76 -1.56
CA ILE A 143 17.75 -8.21 -2.42
C ILE A 143 16.53 -7.29 -2.27
N ALA A 144 16.14 -6.93 -1.05
CA ALA A 144 15.01 -6.03 -0.82
C ALA A 144 15.23 -4.63 -1.41
N THR A 145 16.46 -4.10 -1.35
CA THR A 145 16.85 -2.85 -1.99
C THR A 145 16.80 -2.96 -3.53
N GLU A 146 17.26 -4.06 -4.11
CA GLU A 146 17.19 -4.31 -5.57
C GLU A 146 15.75 -4.46 -6.08
N MET A 147 14.88 -5.16 -5.32
CA MET A 147 13.46 -5.31 -5.69
C MET A 147 12.70 -3.98 -5.61
N ASN A 148 13.05 -3.10 -4.68
CA ASN A 148 12.49 -1.76 -4.52
C ASN A 148 10.95 -1.70 -4.49
N LEU A 149 10.32 -2.74 -3.92
CA LEU A 149 8.89 -2.79 -3.60
C LEU A 149 8.65 -2.36 -2.14
N SER A 150 7.38 -2.30 -1.71
CA SER A 150 7.00 -2.01 -0.31
C SER A 150 7.78 -2.91 0.66
N GLU A 151 7.68 -4.23 0.42
CA GLU A 151 8.42 -5.26 1.15
C GLU A 151 8.84 -6.43 0.24
N THR A 152 9.97 -7.04 0.59
CA THR A 152 10.37 -8.38 0.15
C THR A 152 10.24 -9.36 1.31
N ALA A 153 9.41 -10.37 1.14
CA ALA A 153 9.24 -11.51 2.04
C ALA A 153 10.25 -12.61 1.72
N PHE A 154 10.84 -13.20 2.76
CA PHE A 154 11.73 -14.36 2.65
C PHE A 154 11.14 -15.52 3.45
N ILE A 155 10.80 -16.62 2.77
CA ILE A 155 10.25 -17.83 3.36
C ILE A 155 11.34 -18.91 3.40
N ARG A 156 11.54 -19.53 4.56
CA ARG A 156 12.40 -20.71 4.72
C ARG A 156 11.67 -21.84 5.45
N THR A 157 12.08 -23.08 5.23
CA THR A 157 11.66 -24.20 6.09
C THR A 157 12.29 -24.09 7.48
N LEU A 158 11.71 -24.77 8.47
CA LEU A 158 12.25 -24.81 9.83
C LEU A 158 13.11 -26.07 10.09
N ASP A 159 12.82 -27.19 9.43
CA ASP A 159 13.71 -28.35 9.32
C ASP A 159 14.34 -28.42 7.91
N THR A 160 15.59 -28.87 7.85
CA THR A 160 16.33 -29.23 6.63
C THR A 160 15.70 -30.37 5.80
N LYS A 161 14.81 -31.16 6.40
CA LYS A 161 14.09 -32.28 5.75
C LYS A 161 12.71 -31.90 5.21
N ASP A 162 12.23 -30.72 5.58
CA ASP A 162 10.93 -30.20 5.14
C ASP A 162 11.00 -29.67 3.71
N ASP A 163 9.83 -29.57 3.08
CA ASP A 163 9.64 -28.94 1.77
C ASP A 163 8.49 -27.93 1.81
N PHE A 164 8.43 -27.03 0.82
CA PHE A 164 7.40 -26.00 0.70
C PHE A 164 6.00 -26.53 0.34
N THR A 165 5.86 -27.82 0.03
CA THR A 165 4.60 -28.46 -0.41
C THR A 165 3.88 -29.19 0.74
N LYS A 166 4.62 -29.65 1.77
CA LYS A 166 4.10 -30.46 2.88
C LYS A 166 4.24 -29.81 4.24
N SER A 167 5.26 -28.98 4.48
CA SER A 167 5.39 -28.33 5.78
C SER A 167 4.26 -27.33 6.00
N SER A 168 3.78 -27.25 7.24
CA SER A 168 2.74 -26.32 7.67
C SER A 168 3.29 -25.15 8.49
N CYS A 169 4.60 -25.13 8.76
CA CYS A 169 5.26 -24.14 9.61
C CYS A 169 6.56 -23.64 8.98
N PHE A 170 6.64 -22.34 8.72
CA PHE A 170 7.75 -21.72 7.99
C PHE A 170 8.36 -20.56 8.77
N GLY A 171 9.66 -20.32 8.58
CA GLY A 171 10.28 -19.05 8.98
C GLY A 171 9.93 -17.97 7.96
N LEU A 172 9.51 -16.79 8.42
CA LEU A 172 9.18 -15.66 7.56
C LEU A 172 9.77 -14.35 8.10
N ARG A 173 10.47 -13.64 7.21
CA ARG A 173 11.06 -12.31 7.45
C ARG A 173 10.61 -11.34 6.35
N TRP A 174 10.58 -10.05 6.65
CA TRP A 174 10.22 -9.02 5.66
C TRP A 174 11.16 -7.84 5.74
N PHE A 175 11.61 -7.38 4.58
CA PHE A 175 12.53 -6.24 4.46
C PHE A 175 11.91 -5.19 3.54
N THR A 176 11.88 -3.94 3.99
CA THR A 176 11.73 -2.80 3.09
C THR A 176 13.07 -2.57 2.37
N PRO A 177 13.15 -1.65 1.39
CA PRO A 177 14.42 -1.28 0.77
C PRO A 177 15.47 -0.70 1.74
N THR A 178 15.09 -0.38 3.00
CA THR A 178 15.97 0.25 4.00
C THR A 178 16.22 -0.55 5.28
N ASN A 179 15.31 -1.46 5.68
CA ASN A 179 15.44 -2.22 6.94
C ASN A 179 14.52 -3.45 6.99
N GLU A 180 14.86 -4.42 7.86
CA GLU A 180 13.90 -5.44 8.30
C GLU A 180 12.74 -4.81 9.08
N VAL A 181 11.52 -5.33 8.93
CA VAL A 181 10.33 -4.93 9.71
C VAL A 181 9.77 -6.13 10.48
N PRO A 182 9.29 -5.95 11.73
CA PRO A 182 8.90 -7.07 12.58
C PRO A 182 7.56 -7.71 12.20
N LEU A 183 6.74 -7.06 11.36
CA LEU A 183 5.41 -7.50 10.95
C LEU A 183 4.99 -6.82 9.65
N CYS A 184 4.73 -7.58 8.58
CA CYS A 184 4.10 -7.06 7.37
C CYS A 184 2.89 -7.93 6.94
N GLY A 185 1.70 -7.33 6.91
CA GLY A 185 0.46 -8.05 6.57
C GLY A 185 0.37 -8.46 5.10
N HIS A 186 0.51 -7.52 4.16
CA HIS A 186 0.30 -7.82 2.73
C HIS A 186 1.37 -8.80 2.20
N ALA A 187 2.62 -8.67 2.65
CA ALA A 187 3.69 -9.57 2.27
C ALA A 187 3.58 -10.98 2.93
N THR A 188 2.91 -11.10 4.09
CA THR A 188 2.50 -12.41 4.64
C THR A 188 1.41 -13.05 3.78
N LEU A 189 0.46 -12.25 3.29
CA LEU A 189 -0.63 -12.71 2.43
C LEU A 189 -0.07 -13.20 1.07
N ALA A 190 0.86 -12.44 0.50
CA ALA A 190 1.65 -12.83 -0.67
C ALA A 190 2.48 -14.12 -0.43
N ALA A 191 3.14 -14.24 0.73
CA ALA A 191 3.91 -15.43 1.09
C ALA A 191 3.03 -16.69 1.16
N ALA A 192 1.87 -16.59 1.81
CA ALA A 192 0.87 -17.66 1.83
C ALA A 192 0.35 -18.00 0.42
N ALA A 193 0.14 -17.01 -0.44
CA ALA A 193 -0.29 -17.23 -1.82
C ALA A 193 0.71 -18.02 -2.66
N VAL A 194 2.02 -17.76 -2.50
CA VAL A 194 3.05 -18.55 -3.18
C VAL A 194 3.04 -20.01 -2.68
N LEU A 195 2.87 -20.22 -1.38
CA LEU A 195 2.83 -21.57 -0.81
C LEU A 195 1.57 -22.35 -1.24
N PHE A 196 0.37 -21.76 -1.13
CA PHE A 196 -0.87 -22.42 -1.54
C PHE A 196 -0.99 -22.58 -3.06
N ASN A 197 -0.68 -21.55 -3.85
CA ASN A 197 -1.06 -21.49 -5.27
C ASN A 197 0.08 -21.83 -6.25
N ILE A 198 1.34 -21.81 -5.82
CA ILE A 198 2.51 -22.14 -6.68
C ILE A 198 3.26 -23.36 -6.17
N GLN A 199 3.40 -23.52 -4.85
CA GLN A 199 3.97 -24.74 -4.26
C GLN A 199 2.90 -25.82 -4.00
N GLU A 200 1.63 -25.55 -4.35
CA GLU A 200 0.48 -26.45 -4.17
C GLU A 200 0.42 -27.07 -2.76
N ASN A 201 0.75 -26.27 -1.74
CA ASN A 201 0.89 -26.77 -0.38
C ASN A 201 -0.45 -27.33 0.14
N MET A 202 -0.44 -28.59 0.57
CA MET A 202 -1.65 -29.36 0.87
C MET A 202 -2.30 -29.03 2.22
N ASN A 203 -1.66 -28.20 3.05
CA ASN A 203 -2.20 -27.86 4.37
C ASN A 203 -3.36 -26.86 4.25
N SER A 204 -4.40 -27.01 5.08
CA SER A 204 -5.52 -26.05 5.13
C SER A 204 -5.18 -24.73 5.85
N ALA A 205 -4.08 -24.73 6.61
CA ALA A 205 -3.57 -23.56 7.31
C ALA A 205 -2.04 -23.61 7.37
N LEU A 206 -1.41 -22.45 7.32
CA LEU A 206 0.03 -22.25 7.45
C LEU A 206 0.32 -21.40 8.68
N THR A 207 1.39 -21.73 9.39
CA THR A 207 1.95 -20.91 10.48
C THR A 207 3.28 -20.34 10.02
N PHE A 208 3.47 -19.04 10.27
CA PHE A 208 4.72 -18.35 10.04
C PHE A 208 5.34 -17.96 11.38
N VAL A 209 6.59 -18.37 11.62
CA VAL A 209 7.39 -17.98 12.77
C VAL A 209 8.19 -16.73 12.39
N THR A 210 7.94 -15.63 13.11
CA THR A 210 8.36 -14.27 12.74
C THR A 210 8.89 -13.51 13.97
N LEU A 211 9.49 -12.33 13.76
CA LEU A 211 9.95 -11.46 14.85
C LEU A 211 8.80 -10.96 15.77
N SER A 212 7.55 -10.98 15.29
CA SER A 212 6.36 -10.66 16.11
C SER A 212 5.65 -11.90 16.66
N GLY A 213 6.31 -13.07 16.63
CA GLY A 213 5.73 -14.36 17.02
C GLY A 213 5.04 -15.07 15.85
N GLU A 214 4.08 -15.93 16.16
CA GLU A 214 3.35 -16.72 15.16
C GLU A 214 2.24 -15.91 14.47
N LEU A 215 2.22 -15.97 13.14
CA LEU A 215 1.11 -15.51 12.31
C LEU A 215 0.50 -16.70 11.57
N LYS A 216 -0.82 -16.73 11.39
CA LYS A 216 -1.50 -17.83 10.69
C LYS A 216 -2.19 -17.34 9.42
N ALA A 217 -2.11 -18.16 8.37
CA ALA A 217 -2.77 -17.92 7.09
C ALA A 217 -3.61 -19.13 6.70
N LYS A 218 -4.80 -18.91 6.14
CA LYS A 218 -5.71 -19.96 5.63
C LYS A 218 -6.19 -19.60 4.24
N GLN A 219 -6.28 -20.59 3.35
CA GLN A 219 -6.93 -20.42 2.05
C GLN A 219 -8.44 -20.65 2.22
N GLU A 220 -9.25 -19.64 1.91
CA GLU A 220 -10.71 -19.71 1.94
C GLU A 220 -11.28 -19.32 0.56
N LYS A 221 -11.56 -20.34 -0.26
CA LYS A 221 -11.99 -20.19 -1.66
C LYS A 221 -10.98 -19.35 -2.44
N ASP A 222 -11.36 -18.13 -2.82
CA ASP A 222 -10.60 -17.15 -3.59
C ASP A 222 -9.84 -16.13 -2.71
N HIS A 223 -9.98 -16.20 -1.39
CA HIS A 223 -9.31 -15.32 -0.44
C HIS A 223 -8.27 -16.07 0.41
N ILE A 224 -7.25 -15.35 0.87
CA ILE A 224 -6.41 -15.78 1.99
C ILE A 224 -6.80 -14.96 3.21
N VAL A 225 -7.06 -15.64 4.32
CA VAL A 225 -7.35 -15.04 5.63
C VAL A 225 -6.07 -15.03 6.46
N LEU A 226 -5.66 -13.84 6.92
CA LEU A 226 -4.58 -13.67 7.89
C LEU A 226 -5.15 -13.41 9.29
N ASP A 227 -4.68 -14.20 10.24
CA ASP A 227 -4.96 -14.08 11.67
C ASP A 227 -3.90 -13.17 12.32
N LEU A 228 -4.30 -11.96 12.72
CA LEU A 228 -3.41 -10.91 13.23
C LEU A 228 -3.81 -10.45 14.65
N PRO A 229 -2.90 -9.83 15.42
CA PRO A 229 -3.25 -9.18 16.68
C PRO A 229 -4.15 -7.95 16.44
N LEU A 230 -5.20 -7.77 17.26
CA LEU A 230 -6.02 -6.56 17.25
C LEU A 230 -5.34 -5.49 18.11
N TYR A 231 -5.16 -4.27 17.58
CA TYR A 231 -4.48 -3.20 18.29
C TYR A 231 -5.44 -2.12 18.79
N SER A 232 -5.27 -1.71 20.05
CA SER A 232 -6.04 -0.64 20.67
C SER A 232 -5.52 0.75 20.30
N THR A 233 -6.36 1.77 20.50
CA THR A 233 -6.01 3.17 20.27
C THR A 233 -6.52 4.09 21.37
N TYR A 234 -5.78 5.17 21.64
CA TYR A 234 -6.06 6.10 22.72
C TYR A 234 -6.28 7.53 22.20
N PRO A 235 -7.25 8.30 22.73
CA PRO A 235 -7.51 9.69 22.33
C PRO A 235 -6.26 10.57 22.36
N GLN A 236 -6.10 11.40 21.34
CA GLN A 236 -5.08 12.43 21.24
C GLN A 236 -5.73 13.78 20.93
N THR A 237 -4.95 14.86 21.00
CA THR A 237 -5.35 16.20 20.56
C THR A 237 -4.28 16.77 19.62
N ALA A 238 -4.73 17.53 18.62
CA ALA A 238 -3.89 18.32 17.72
C ALA A 238 -4.75 19.37 16.99
N VAL A 239 -4.09 20.37 16.41
CA VAL A 239 -4.69 21.43 15.60
C VAL A 239 -4.24 21.29 14.14
N GLY A 240 -5.15 21.52 13.20
CA GLY A 240 -4.87 21.51 11.75
C GLY A 240 -6.04 22.10 10.94
N ASP A 241 -5.81 22.32 9.65
CA ASP A 241 -6.76 23.04 8.79
C ASP A 241 -7.99 22.21 8.35
N MET A 242 -7.88 20.87 8.38
CA MET A 242 -8.98 19.97 8.06
C MET A 242 -9.85 19.68 9.30
N VAL A 243 -11.16 19.50 9.09
CA VAL A 243 -12.07 19.12 10.17
C VAL A 243 -11.86 17.63 10.50
N VAL A 244 -11.12 17.37 11.57
CA VAL A 244 -10.90 16.02 12.13
C VAL A 244 -12.03 15.69 13.10
N GLN A 245 -12.63 14.50 12.95
CA GLN A 245 -13.68 13.98 13.85
C GLN A 245 -13.08 13.37 15.12
N ASP A 246 -11.93 12.71 14.98
CA ASP A 246 -11.28 11.97 16.04
C ASP A 246 -9.79 11.79 15.73
N LEU A 247 -8.95 11.82 16.75
CA LEU A 247 -7.51 11.62 16.65
C LEU A 247 -7.08 10.57 17.67
N ARG A 248 -6.43 9.52 17.18
CA ARG A 248 -6.11 8.34 17.98
C ARG A 248 -4.68 7.90 17.75
N TYR A 249 -4.06 7.31 18.77
CA TYR A 249 -2.70 6.76 18.67
C TYR A 249 -2.66 5.32 19.19
N SER A 250 -2.03 4.43 18.44
CA SER A 250 -1.74 3.05 18.83
C SER A 250 -0.27 2.96 19.25
N PRO A 251 0.06 2.76 20.54
CA PRO A 251 1.44 2.70 21.01
C PRO A 251 2.18 1.48 20.49
N ASP A 252 1.52 0.32 20.44
CA ASP A 252 2.10 -0.97 20.05
C ASP A 252 2.57 -0.96 18.60
N THR A 253 1.83 -0.27 17.73
CA THR A 253 2.14 -0.17 16.30
C THR A 253 2.78 1.16 15.90
N LYS A 254 2.90 2.11 16.83
CA LYS A 254 3.37 3.50 16.59
C LYS A 254 2.60 4.23 15.49
N LYS A 255 1.32 3.90 15.28
CA LYS A 255 0.46 4.51 14.25
C LYS A 255 -0.40 5.62 14.86
N LEU A 256 -0.38 6.79 14.23
CA LEU A 256 -1.37 7.85 14.45
C LEU A 256 -2.53 7.64 13.47
N LEU A 257 -3.77 7.66 13.96
CA LEU A 257 -4.99 7.56 13.18
C LEU A 257 -5.74 8.89 13.26
N VAL A 258 -5.95 9.50 12.09
CA VAL A 258 -6.74 10.71 11.89
C VAL A 258 -8.05 10.30 11.22
N ARG A 259 -9.17 10.45 11.92
CA ARG A 259 -10.49 10.28 11.32
C ARG A 259 -10.97 11.63 10.79
N LEU A 260 -11.17 11.71 9.48
CA LEU A 260 -11.79 12.86 8.83
C LEU A 260 -13.29 12.93 9.16
N ASN A 261 -13.85 14.15 9.20
CA ASN A 261 -15.27 14.37 9.45
C ASN A 261 -16.18 13.65 8.43
N ASP A 262 -17.30 13.10 8.92
CA ASP A 262 -18.28 12.34 8.11
C ASP A 262 -18.98 13.19 7.01
N THR A 263 -18.76 14.52 6.96
CA THR A 263 -19.18 15.39 5.83
C THR A 263 -18.27 15.29 4.61
N TYR A 264 -17.06 14.75 4.73
CA TYR A 264 -16.20 14.50 3.58
C TYR A 264 -16.60 13.20 2.87
N GLU A 265 -16.49 13.19 1.54
CA GLU A 265 -16.68 11.99 0.73
C GLU A 265 -15.34 11.26 0.50
N ARG A 266 -15.41 9.99 0.07
CA ARG A 266 -14.27 9.20 -0.44
C ARG A 266 -13.38 10.00 -1.41
N SER A 267 -13.99 10.81 -2.28
CA SER A 267 -13.27 11.61 -3.28
C SER A 267 -12.33 12.67 -2.68
N VAL A 268 -12.57 13.09 -1.43
CA VAL A 268 -11.67 13.99 -0.68
C VAL A 268 -10.42 13.23 -0.25
N LEU A 269 -10.59 12.03 0.32
CA LEU A 269 -9.49 11.17 0.75
C LEU A 269 -8.58 10.77 -0.42
N GLU A 270 -9.15 10.45 -1.59
CA GLU A 270 -8.40 10.14 -2.82
C GLU A 270 -7.63 11.33 -3.40
N LYS A 271 -8.21 12.53 -3.37
CA LYS A 271 -7.59 13.74 -3.94
C LYS A 271 -6.58 14.41 -3.02
N LEU A 272 -6.64 14.14 -1.71
CA LEU A 272 -5.78 14.75 -0.69
C LEU A 272 -4.30 14.56 -1.04
N LYS A 273 -3.55 15.67 -1.08
CA LYS A 273 -2.11 15.66 -1.32
C LYS A 273 -1.38 15.75 0.01
N VAL A 274 -0.86 14.62 0.47
CA VAL A 274 0.00 14.54 1.66
C VAL A 274 1.44 14.59 1.19
N ASN A 275 2.20 15.61 1.59
CA ASN A 275 3.65 15.59 1.37
C ASN A 275 4.30 14.70 2.43
N ALA A 276 4.34 13.40 2.18
CA ALA A 276 4.85 12.42 3.13
C ALA A 276 6.32 12.68 3.55
N GLN A 277 7.12 13.39 2.73
CA GLN A 277 8.48 13.76 3.10
C GLN A 277 8.52 14.78 4.26
N ASP A 278 7.52 15.68 4.36
CA ASP A 278 7.44 16.70 5.42
C ASP A 278 7.03 16.12 6.78
N LEU A 279 6.45 14.90 6.80
CA LEU A 279 6.12 14.18 8.04
C LEU A 279 7.38 13.77 8.82
N VAL A 280 8.48 13.48 8.13
CA VAL A 280 9.74 13.03 8.73
C VAL A 280 10.40 14.13 9.61
N PRO A 281 10.58 15.38 9.14
CA PRO A 281 11.07 16.45 10.00
C PRO A 281 10.04 16.93 11.02
N ALA A 282 8.73 16.71 10.81
CA ALA A 282 7.69 17.06 11.77
C ALA A 282 7.69 16.17 13.03
N GLU A 283 8.00 14.87 12.90
CA GLU A 283 8.07 13.93 14.02
C GLU A 283 9.42 13.20 14.07
N LYS A 284 10.31 13.72 14.92
CA LYS A 284 11.69 13.24 15.12
C LYS A 284 11.89 12.40 16.38
N THR A 285 10.88 12.24 17.23
CA THR A 285 11.01 11.49 18.49
C THR A 285 10.97 9.97 18.28
N GLY A 286 10.56 9.52 17.10
CA GLY A 286 10.36 8.10 16.78
C GLY A 286 9.13 7.50 17.47
N LYS A 287 8.22 8.36 17.94
CA LYS A 287 6.95 7.99 18.57
C LYS A 287 5.93 7.58 17.52
N VAL A 288 5.78 8.35 16.44
CA VAL A 288 4.97 7.96 15.29
C VAL A 288 5.89 7.36 14.22
N LYS A 289 5.46 6.23 13.64
CA LYS A 289 6.10 5.55 12.50
C LYS A 289 5.14 5.29 11.35
N GLY A 290 3.88 5.70 11.49
CA GLY A 290 2.89 5.66 10.42
C GLY A 290 1.70 6.57 10.68
N LEU A 291 1.18 7.18 9.62
CA LEU A 291 -0.01 8.01 9.62
C LEU A 291 -1.12 7.28 8.86
N ILE A 292 -2.19 6.92 9.56
CA ILE A 292 -3.45 6.42 8.99
C ILE A 292 -4.38 7.62 8.84
N LEU A 293 -4.84 7.88 7.62
CA LEU A 293 -6.02 8.72 7.38
C LEU A 293 -7.21 7.80 7.15
N THR A 294 -8.36 8.09 7.76
CA THR A 294 -9.56 7.27 7.59
C THR A 294 -10.84 8.09 7.56
N LEU A 295 -11.84 7.57 6.85
CA LEU A 295 -13.13 8.18 6.65
C LEU A 295 -14.21 7.10 6.74
N LYS A 296 -15.39 7.45 7.26
CA LYS A 296 -16.52 6.52 7.33
C LYS A 296 -16.98 6.12 5.92
N GLY A 297 -17.39 4.88 5.77
CA GLY A 297 -17.98 4.37 4.54
C GLY A 297 -19.32 5.02 4.22
N SER A 298 -19.60 5.19 2.93
CA SER A 298 -20.86 5.72 2.43
C SER A 298 -21.44 4.79 1.36
N LEU A 299 -22.76 4.79 1.20
CA LEU A 299 -23.39 4.12 0.07
C LEU A 299 -22.93 4.75 -1.25
N SER A 300 -22.68 3.93 -2.26
CA SER A 300 -22.28 4.38 -3.60
C SER A 300 -23.00 3.56 -4.66
N GLU A 301 -23.48 4.24 -5.71
CA GLU A 301 -24.00 3.59 -6.92
C GLU A 301 -22.89 3.22 -7.91
N LYS A 302 -21.69 3.81 -7.75
CA LYS A 302 -20.55 3.66 -8.67
C LYS A 302 -19.50 2.66 -8.20
N HIS A 303 -19.47 2.39 -6.90
CA HIS A 303 -18.49 1.53 -6.26
C HIS A 303 -19.19 0.56 -5.30
N LYS A 304 -18.51 -0.54 -4.99
CA LYS A 304 -18.88 -1.43 -3.90
C LYS A 304 -19.05 -0.62 -2.61
N ASN A 305 -20.06 -0.96 -1.80
CA ASN A 305 -20.28 -0.32 -0.50
C ASN A 305 -19.24 -0.83 0.49
N TYR A 306 -18.48 0.08 1.09
CA TYR A 306 -17.48 -0.20 2.13
C TYR A 306 -17.95 0.40 3.45
N ASP A 307 -17.54 -0.19 4.57
CA ASP A 307 -17.81 0.31 5.92
C ASP A 307 -16.90 1.47 6.32
N PHE A 308 -15.67 1.49 5.79
CA PHE A 308 -14.74 2.60 5.92
C PHE A 308 -13.69 2.63 4.79
N TYR A 309 -13.10 3.81 4.64
CA TYR A 309 -11.99 4.09 3.73
C TYR A 309 -10.72 4.44 4.51
N SER A 310 -9.56 4.15 3.94
CA SER A 310 -8.26 4.47 4.54
C SER A 310 -7.21 4.90 3.52
N ARG A 311 -6.16 5.59 3.98
CA ARG A 311 -4.85 5.75 3.32
C ARG A 311 -3.77 5.66 4.40
N TYR A 312 -2.58 5.17 4.04
CA TYR A 312 -1.49 4.97 5.01
C TYR A 312 -0.15 5.47 4.48
N PHE A 313 0.56 6.24 5.32
CA PHE A 313 1.85 6.85 5.01
C PHE A 313 2.86 6.40 6.06
N ALA A 314 4.01 5.85 5.64
CA ALA A 314 5.06 5.35 6.54
C ALA A 314 6.47 5.83 6.16
N PRO A 315 6.67 7.14 5.90
CA PRO A 315 7.92 7.67 5.34
C PRO A 315 9.15 7.43 6.24
N TRP A 316 8.95 7.29 7.55
CA TRP A 316 10.00 6.90 8.50
C TRP A 316 10.55 5.46 8.34
N ASN A 317 9.97 4.68 7.42
CA ASN A 317 10.37 3.31 7.05
C ASN A 317 10.70 3.21 5.54
N GLY A 318 10.90 4.35 4.86
CA GLY A 318 11.19 4.42 3.42
C GLY A 318 9.96 4.46 2.50
N VAL A 319 8.76 4.13 2.99
CA VAL A 319 7.54 4.03 2.19
C VAL A 319 6.68 5.29 2.34
N LEU A 320 6.71 6.17 1.33
CA LEU A 320 5.99 7.46 1.37
C LEU A 320 4.47 7.28 1.55
N GLU A 321 3.85 6.47 0.70
CA GLU A 321 2.47 6.00 0.82
C GLU A 321 2.46 4.50 0.52
N ASP A 322 1.87 3.72 1.43
CA ASP A 322 1.76 2.27 1.29
C ASP A 322 0.45 1.92 0.55
N PRO A 323 0.46 1.10 -0.52
CA PRO A 323 -0.74 0.83 -1.30
C PRO A 323 -1.88 0.19 -0.50
N VAL A 324 -1.62 -0.87 0.28
CA VAL A 324 -2.63 -1.57 1.11
C VAL A 324 -2.00 -2.19 2.35
N THR A 325 -2.45 -1.80 3.54
CA THR A 325 -1.71 -2.04 4.79
C THR A 325 -2.49 -2.93 5.77
N GLY A 326 -2.18 -4.23 5.80
CA GLY A 326 -2.73 -5.17 6.79
C GLY A 326 -2.57 -4.69 8.25
N SER A 327 -1.37 -4.25 8.63
CA SER A 327 -1.10 -3.81 10.01
C SER A 327 -1.72 -2.44 10.38
N ALA A 328 -2.20 -1.65 9.41
CA ALA A 328 -3.04 -0.48 9.69
C ALA A 328 -4.50 -0.91 9.91
N HIS A 329 -4.97 -1.92 9.18
CA HIS A 329 -6.31 -2.46 9.36
C HIS A 329 -6.49 -3.25 10.66
N ALA A 330 -5.41 -3.79 11.23
CA ALA A 330 -5.38 -4.28 12.60
C ALA A 330 -5.65 -3.20 13.67
N VAL A 331 -5.41 -1.92 13.34
CA VAL A 331 -5.75 -0.74 14.18
C VAL A 331 -7.15 -0.21 13.82
N LEU A 332 -7.43 -0.08 12.51
CA LEU A 332 -8.73 0.42 12.01
C LEU A 332 -9.90 -0.49 12.32
N GLY A 333 -9.72 -1.82 12.34
CA GLY A 333 -10.76 -2.77 12.70
C GLY A 333 -11.23 -2.58 14.15
N SER A 334 -10.29 -2.40 15.08
CA SER A 334 -10.59 -2.05 16.48
C SER A 334 -11.36 -0.73 16.57
N TYR A 335 -10.88 0.30 15.87
CA TYR A 335 -11.49 1.61 15.84
C TYR A 335 -12.92 1.60 15.26
N TRP A 336 -13.09 1.10 14.03
CA TRP A 336 -14.37 1.13 13.33
C TRP A 336 -15.38 0.13 13.87
N SER A 337 -14.96 -1.01 14.42
CA SER A 337 -15.88 -1.92 15.12
C SER A 337 -16.63 -1.20 16.24
N GLN A 338 -15.91 -0.45 17.08
CA GLN A 338 -16.48 0.32 18.18
C GLN A 338 -17.42 1.45 17.69
N HIS A 339 -17.09 2.11 16.58
CA HIS A 339 -17.86 3.24 16.05
C HIS A 339 -19.05 2.83 15.15
N LEU A 340 -19.05 1.62 14.60
CA LEU A 340 -20.12 1.09 13.74
C LEU A 340 -20.99 0.04 14.45
N GLY A 341 -20.55 -0.53 15.57
CA GLY A 341 -21.22 -1.62 16.26
C GLY A 341 -21.16 -2.94 15.48
N LYS A 342 -20.07 -3.18 14.75
CA LYS A 342 -19.90 -4.34 13.84
C LYS A 342 -18.66 -5.16 14.18
N SER A 343 -18.75 -6.48 14.14
CA SER A 343 -17.59 -7.39 14.14
C SER A 343 -17.05 -7.65 12.73
N GLU A 344 -17.93 -7.73 11.72
CA GLU A 344 -17.59 -7.91 10.32
C GLU A 344 -17.70 -6.58 9.54
N MET A 345 -16.67 -6.26 8.75
CA MET A 345 -16.59 -5.03 7.97
C MET A 345 -15.88 -5.25 6.63
N LEU A 346 -16.23 -4.46 5.62
CA LEU A 346 -15.49 -4.36 4.37
C LEU A 346 -14.76 -3.01 4.28
N ALA A 347 -13.44 -3.03 4.13
CA ALA A 347 -12.59 -1.84 4.04
C ALA A 347 -12.00 -1.65 2.64
N CYS A 348 -11.73 -0.40 2.27
CA CYS A 348 -10.95 -0.05 1.09
C CYS A 348 -9.83 0.93 1.43
N GLN A 349 -8.59 0.59 1.07
CA GLN A 349 -7.47 1.52 1.12
C GLN A 349 -7.41 2.28 -0.21
N CYS A 350 -7.74 3.57 -0.18
CA CYS A 350 -7.88 4.44 -1.36
C CYS A 350 -6.54 5.08 -1.77
N SER A 351 -5.50 4.26 -1.85
CA SER A 351 -4.23 4.62 -2.51
C SER A 351 -4.41 4.66 -4.04
N PRO A 352 -3.43 5.15 -4.83
CA PRO A 352 -3.52 5.15 -6.29
C PRO A 352 -3.69 3.78 -6.95
N ARG A 353 -3.23 2.69 -6.30
CA ARG A 353 -3.46 1.30 -6.75
C ARG A 353 -4.79 0.74 -6.25
N GLY A 354 -5.26 1.25 -5.10
CA GLY A 354 -6.45 0.75 -4.41
C GLY A 354 -6.26 -0.65 -3.82
N GLY A 355 -7.11 -1.02 -2.88
CA GLY A 355 -7.25 -2.41 -2.45
C GLY A 355 -8.44 -2.60 -1.55
N GLU A 356 -8.93 -3.83 -1.46
CA GLU A 356 -10.06 -4.19 -0.61
C GLU A 356 -9.74 -5.33 0.36
N MET A 357 -10.36 -5.26 1.53
CA MET A 357 -10.04 -6.11 2.68
C MET A 357 -11.35 -6.44 3.39
N LYS A 358 -11.59 -7.73 3.64
CA LYS A 358 -12.62 -8.17 4.58
C LYS A 358 -12.00 -8.26 5.96
N ILE A 359 -12.70 -7.76 6.96
CA ILE A 359 -12.27 -7.72 8.35
C ILE A 359 -13.31 -8.45 9.19
N SER A 360 -12.85 -9.37 10.03
CA SER A 360 -13.67 -9.96 11.09
C SER A 360 -12.92 -9.90 12.43
N LEU A 361 -13.56 -9.36 13.46
CA LEU A 361 -13.00 -9.36 14.81
C LEU A 361 -13.33 -10.67 15.52
N GLN A 362 -12.29 -11.35 16.00
CA GLN A 362 -12.41 -12.57 16.80
C GLN A 362 -12.72 -12.23 18.27
N SER A 363 -13.36 -13.15 18.99
CA SER A 363 -13.79 -12.94 20.39
C SER A 363 -12.64 -12.99 21.41
N ASP A 364 -11.46 -13.44 21.01
CA ASP A 364 -10.25 -13.58 21.83
C ASP A 364 -9.32 -12.34 21.77
N GLY A 365 -9.72 -11.28 21.05
CA GLY A 365 -8.89 -10.09 20.85
C GLY A 365 -7.95 -10.17 19.63
N ARG A 366 -8.26 -11.04 18.66
CA ARG A 366 -7.59 -11.09 17.35
C ARG A 366 -8.47 -10.54 16.22
N ILE A 367 -7.88 -10.40 15.05
CA ILE A 367 -8.55 -9.89 13.85
C ILE A 367 -8.14 -10.70 12.63
N ASP A 368 -9.15 -11.24 11.95
CA ASP A 368 -9.01 -11.85 10.65
C ASP A 368 -9.06 -10.76 9.58
N ILE A 369 -8.03 -10.73 8.74
CA ILE A 369 -7.91 -9.84 7.59
C ILE A 369 -7.79 -10.70 6.35
N ALA A 370 -8.85 -10.72 5.54
CA ALA A 370 -8.91 -11.52 4.31
C ALA A 370 -8.80 -10.67 3.05
N GLY A 371 -8.05 -11.17 2.07
CA GLY A 371 -7.81 -10.52 0.79
C GLY A 371 -7.61 -11.51 -0.35
N GLN A 372 -7.90 -11.07 -1.56
CA GLN A 372 -7.55 -11.77 -2.80
C GLN A 372 -6.09 -11.44 -3.20
N VAL A 373 -5.53 -12.23 -4.11
CA VAL A 373 -4.14 -12.12 -4.57
C VAL A 373 -4.02 -12.36 -6.07
N VAL A 374 -3.06 -11.69 -6.69
CA VAL A 374 -2.66 -11.93 -8.08
C VAL A 374 -1.15 -12.11 -8.15
N ILE A 375 -0.70 -13.21 -8.75
CA ILE A 375 0.72 -13.46 -9.00
C ILE A 375 1.05 -12.87 -10.37
N VAL A 376 1.89 -11.82 -10.36
CA VAL A 376 2.17 -10.98 -11.55
C VAL A 376 3.44 -11.43 -12.26
N LEU A 377 4.43 -11.91 -11.50
CA LEU A 377 5.72 -12.36 -12.04
C LEU A 377 6.20 -13.60 -11.29
N THR A 378 6.79 -14.54 -12.02
CA THR A 378 7.55 -15.67 -11.47
C THR A 378 8.95 -15.67 -12.10
N GLY A 379 9.98 -15.97 -11.32
CA GLY A 379 11.35 -15.83 -11.78
C GLY A 379 12.38 -16.43 -10.83
N ASN A 380 13.66 -16.18 -11.12
CA ASN A 380 14.78 -16.56 -10.28
C ASN A 380 15.76 -15.40 -10.20
N LEU A 381 16.15 -15.00 -8.99
CA LEU A 381 17.32 -14.17 -8.77
C LEU A 381 18.58 -15.01 -9.01
N THR A 382 19.65 -14.39 -9.50
CA THR A 382 20.97 -15.03 -9.66
C THR A 382 22.04 -14.03 -9.24
N PHE A 383 22.89 -14.41 -8.28
CA PHE A 383 23.95 -13.58 -7.72
C PHE A 383 25.11 -14.45 -7.19
#